data_AF-A0A949NLY9-F1
#
_entry.id   AF-A0A949NLY9-F1
#
_cell.length_a   1.000
_cell.length_b   1.000
_cell.length_c   1.000
_cell.angle_alpha   90.00
_cell.angle_beta   90.00
_cell.angle_gamma   90.00
#
_symmetry.space_group_name_H-M   'P 1'
#
loop_
_entity.id
_entity.type
_entity.pdbx_description
1 polymer ?
#
loop_
_entity_poly.entity_id
_entity_poly.type
_entity_poly.pdbx_seq_one_letter_code
_entity_poly.pdbx_strand_id
1 'polypeptide(L)' 'MKQNTDPLDLIWGVGEIGKLIGRSYQQTYHMITTGKLPMVKQVGERYVASRAKLIAFFMEDAA' A
#
# COMPACT_ATOMS: atom_id res chain seq x y z
N MET A 1 13.33 24.51 12.40
CA MET A 1 13.14 23.22 11.71
C MET A 1 11.63 22.98 11.61
N LYS A 2 11.07 22.91 10.39
CA LYS A 2 9.65 22.55 10.23
C LYS A 2 9.50 21.07 10.57
N GLN A 3 8.97 20.78 11.76
CA GLN A 3 8.45 19.46 12.10
C GLN A 3 7.17 19.30 11.30
N ASN A 4 7.25 18.72 10.09
CA ASN A 4 6.06 18.30 9.36
C ASN A 4 5.51 17.07 10.08
N THR A 5 4.77 17.30 11.16
CA THR A 5 4.06 16.28 11.93
C THR A 5 2.69 16.01 11.32
N ASP A 6 2.62 15.87 10.00
CA ASP A 6 1.42 15.29 9.40
C ASP A 6 1.45 13.79 9.70
N PRO A 7 0.41 13.23 10.34
CA PRO A 7 0.34 11.81 10.57
C PRO A 7 0.45 11.10 9.21
N LEU A 8 1.46 10.25 9.05
CA LEU A 8 1.62 9.48 7.83
C LEU A 8 0.39 8.56 7.68
N ASP A 9 -0.40 8.75 6.62
CA ASP A 9 -1.54 7.88 6.28
C ASP A 9 -1.03 6.54 5.73
N LEU A 10 -0.56 5.72 6.66
CA LEU A 10 0.01 4.39 6.43
C LEU A 10 -1.04 3.32 6.70
N ILE A 11 -1.19 2.43 5.74
CA ILE A 11 -2.04 1.26 5.82
C ILE A 11 -1.18 0.08 6.18
N TRP A 12 -1.56 -0.61 7.26
CA TRP A 12 -0.83 -1.76 7.78
C TRP A 12 -1.60 -3.04 7.54
N GLY A 13 -0.87 -4.03 7.01
CA GLY A 13 -1.38 -5.37 6.75
C GLY A 13 -1.93 -5.53 5.33
N VAL A 14 -1.69 -6.72 4.79
CA VAL A 14 -2.14 -7.12 3.45
C VAL A 14 -3.66 -7.04 3.32
N GLY A 15 -4.40 -7.37 4.38
CA GLY A 15 -5.86 -7.30 4.39
C GLY A 15 -6.39 -5.88 4.22
N GLU A 16 -5.83 -4.90 4.93
CA GLU A 16 -6.26 -3.50 4.82
C GLU A 16 -5.87 -2.89 3.47
N ILE A 17 -4.69 -3.25 2.95
CA ILE A 17 -4.27 -2.88 1.59
C ILE A 17 -5.26 -3.47 0.57
N GLY A 18 -5.62 -4.75 0.71
CA GLY A 18 -6.54 -5.44 -0.18
C GLY A 18 -7.94 -4.82 -0.18
N LYS A 19 -8.47 -4.47 0.99
CA LYS A 19 -9.74 -3.74 1.12
C LYS A 19 -9.73 -2.43 0.35
N LEU A 20 -8.61 -1.68 0.39
CA LEU A 20 -8.49 -0.41 -0.33
C LEU A 20 -8.54 -0.58 -1.85
N ILE A 21 -7.96 -1.66 -2.38
CA ILE A 21 -7.90 -1.91 -3.84
C ILE A 21 -9.00 -2.87 -4.34
N GLY A 22 -9.96 -3.25 -3.48
CA GLY A 22 -11.04 -4.16 -3.82
C GLY A 22 -10.60 -5.60 -4.12
N ARG A 23 -9.55 -6.10 -3.44
CA ARG A 23 -8.99 -7.44 -3.65
C ARG A 23 -9.02 -8.28 -2.38
N SER A 24 -9.04 -9.60 -2.55
CA SER A 24 -8.95 -10.53 -1.42
C SER A 24 -7.54 -10.49 -0.79
N TYR A 25 -7.42 -10.99 0.44
CA TYR A 25 -6.13 -11.12 1.11
C TYR A 25 -5.12 -11.92 0.27
N GLN A 26 -5.53 -13.06 -0.28
CA GLN A 26 -4.66 -13.95 -1.04
C GLN A 26 -4.19 -13.29 -2.34
N GLN A 27 -5.10 -12.60 -3.06
CA GLN A 27 -4.76 -11.86 -4.26
C GLN A 27 -3.77 -10.74 -3.96
N THR A 28 -4.03 -9.97 -2.90
CA THR A 28 -3.17 -8.86 -2.49
C THR A 28 -1.80 -9.37 -2.06
N TYR A 29 -1.75 -10.45 -1.28
CA TYR A 29 -0.50 -11.08 -0.87
C TYR A 29 0.32 -11.52 -2.08
N HIS A 30 -0.32 -12.21 -3.04
CA HIS A 30 0.32 -12.64 -4.27
C HIS A 30 0.84 -11.45 -5.09
N MET A 31 0.07 -10.37 -5.21
CA MET A 31 0.51 -9.16 -5.91
C MET A 31 1.72 -8.51 -5.24
N ILE A 32 1.79 -8.50 -3.91
CA ILE A 32 2.93 -7.96 -3.18
C ILE A 32 4.17 -8.84 -3.39
N THR A 33 4.05 -10.16 -3.22
CA THR A 33 5.20 -11.09 -3.33
C THR A 33 5.71 -11.24 -4.76
N THR A 34 4.85 -11.06 -5.76
CA THR A 34 5.23 -11.03 -7.19
C THR A 34 5.69 -9.66 -7.68
N GLY A 35 5.76 -8.65 -6.80
CA GLY A 35 6.25 -7.32 -7.13
C GLY A 35 5.30 -6.46 -7.98
N LYS A 36 4.01 -6.83 -8.06
CA LYS A 36 2.97 -6.05 -8.76
C LYS A 36 2.55 -4.79 -7.99
N LEU A 37 2.91 -4.69 -6.72
CA LEU A 37 2.64 -3.54 -5.86
C LEU A 37 3.95 -2.96 -5.32
N PRO A 38 4.73 -2.23 -6.14
CA PRO A 38 6.07 -1.76 -5.78
C PRO A 38 6.09 -0.70 -4.66
N MET A 39 4.95 -0.06 -4.39
CA MET A 39 4.77 0.91 -3.31
C MET A 39 4.59 0.27 -1.92
N VAL A 40 4.25 -1.03 -1.87
CA VAL A 40 4.09 -1.77 -0.62
C VAL A 40 5.47 -2.22 -0.14
N LYS A 41 5.76 -1.98 1.13
CA LYS A 41 7.03 -2.39 1.76
C LYS A 41 6.76 -3.36 2.89
N GLN A 42 7.64 -4.33 3.06
CA GLN A 42 7.66 -5.16 4.26
C GLN A 42 8.44 -4.45 5.37
N VAL A 43 7.82 -4.29 6.54
CA VAL A 43 8.43 -3.76 7.75
C VAL A 43 8.24 -4.80 8.85
N GLY A 44 9.31 -5.56 9.12
CA GLY A 44 9.27 -6.74 9.99
C GLY A 44 8.35 -7.83 9.43
N GLU A 45 7.36 -8.25 10.21
CA GLU A 45 6.39 -9.30 9.84
C GLU A 45 5.16 -8.76 9.09
N ARG A 46 5.05 -7.44 8.91
CA ARG A 46 3.87 -6.80 8.31
C ARG A 46 4.23 -6.05 7.03
N TYR A 47 3.23 -5.92 6.17
CA TYR A 47 3.30 -5.05 5.00
C TYR A 47 2.70 -3.69 5.31
N VAL A 48 3.34 -2.63 4.81
CA VAL A 48 2.90 -1.25 4.96
C VAL A 48 2.88 -0.57 3.60
N ALA A 49 1.87 0.26 3.38
CA ALA A 49 1.76 1.09 2.20
C ALA A 49 1.26 2.49 2.58
N SER A 50 1.73 3.51 1.88
CA SER A 50 1.08 4.82 1.95
C SER A 50 -0.19 4.79 1.11
N ARG A 51 -1.32 5.21 1.68
CA ARG A 51 -2.60 5.31 0.97
C ARG A 51 -2.45 6.14 -0.31
N ALA A 52 -1.87 7.33 -0.19
CA ALA A 52 -1.70 8.26 -1.31
C ALA A 52 -0.91 7.64 -2.45
N LYS A 53 0.20 6.94 -2.15
CA LYS A 53 1.02 6.27 -3.18
C LYS A 53 0.30 5.10 -3.84
N LEU A 54 -0.51 4.36 -3.09
CA LEU A 54 -1.29 3.26 -3.64
C LEU A 54 -2.34 3.80 -4.62
N ILE A 55 -3.07 4.84 -4.23
CA ILE A 55 -4.06 5.50 -5.09
C ILE A 55 -3.38 6.09 -6.33
N ALA A 56 -2.29 6.83 -6.16
CA ALA A 56 -1.54 7.45 -7.26
C ALA A 56 -1.10 6.41 -8.29
N PHE A 57 -0.55 5.26 -7.85
CA PHE A 57 -0.14 4.18 -8.75
C PHE A 57 -1.27 3.67 -9.64
N PHE A 58 -2.47 3.48 -9.10
CA PHE A 58 -3.62 3.02 -9.88
C PHE A 58 -4.31 4.12 -10.70
N MET A 59 -4.16 5.39 -10.31
CA MET A 59 -4.66 6.53 -11.07
C MET A 59 -3.74 6.93 -12.22
N GLU A 60 -2.41 6.81 -12.06
CA GLU A 60 -1.42 7.10 -13.09
C GLU A 60 -1.50 6.10 -14.26
N ASP A 61 -1.90 4.84 -14.01
CA ASP A 61 -2.21 3.84 -15.05
C ASP A 61 -3.51 4.14 -15.82
N ALA A 62 -4.34 5.10 -15.37
CA ALA A 62 -5.65 5.41 -15.94
C ALA A 62 -5.66 6.63 -16.89
N ALA A 63 -4.50 7.18 -17.24
CA ALA A 63 -4.34 8.32 -18.16
C ALA A 63 -3.72 7.88 -19.49
#